data_AF-A0A8T4M4C9-F1
#
_entry.id   AF-A0A8T4M4C9-F1
#
_cell.length_a   1.000
_cell.length_b   1.000
_cell.length_c   1.000
_cell.angle_alpha   90.00
_cell.angle_beta   90.00
_cell.angle_gamma   90.00
#
_symmetry.space_group_name_H-M   'P 1'
#
loop_
_entity.id
_entity.type
_entity.pdbx_description
1 polymer ?
#
loop_
_entity_poly.entity_id
_entity_poly.type
_entity_poly.pdbx_seq_one_letter_code
_entity_poly.pdbx_strand_id
1 'polypeptide(L)'
;MYTSLRETFRNGFRIRRVECQKCGEKINHPGDMSEYNQFVELKNKEFKVKLRLVGNSYAVSIPREIINFMREQEEVMNDMVHMCFDSAKRLNITFGEED
;
A
#
# COMPACT_ATOMS: atom_id res chain seq x y z
N MET A 1 4.20 28.87 -21.83
CA MET A 1 3.37 28.19 -20.80
C MET A 1 4.22 28.05 -19.54
N TYR A 2 3.78 28.60 -18.41
CA TYR A 2 4.56 28.65 -17.16
C TYR A 2 4.10 27.55 -16.17
N THR A 3 4.16 26.30 -16.58
CA THR A 3 3.72 25.16 -15.76
C THR A 3 4.88 24.20 -15.56
N SER A 4 5.20 23.88 -14.31
CA SER A 4 6.20 22.86 -13.97
C SER A 4 5.52 21.60 -13.46
N LEU A 5 5.91 20.45 -14.00
CA LEU A 5 5.58 19.14 -13.45
C LEU A 5 6.39 18.93 -12.17
N ARG A 6 5.71 18.56 -11.10
CA ARG A 6 6.31 18.22 -9.81
C ARG A 6 5.66 16.96 -9.26
N GLU A 7 6.41 16.21 -8.48
CA GLU A 7 5.92 15.04 -7.79
C GLU A 7 5.82 15.34 -6.30
N THR A 8 4.80 14.79 -5.64
CA THR A 8 4.65 14.89 -4.19
C THR A 8 4.42 13.51 -3.62
N PHE A 9 5.08 13.19 -2.51
CA PHE A 9 4.81 11.98 -1.75
C PHE A 9 3.78 12.28 -0.68
N ARG A 10 2.66 11.55 -0.69
CA ARG A 10 1.62 11.64 0.33
C ARG A 10 1.38 10.24 0.89
N ASN A 11 1.70 10.03 2.17
CA ASN A 11 1.57 8.72 2.85
C ASN A 11 2.29 7.56 2.12
N GLY A 12 3.42 7.83 1.47
CA GLY A 12 4.17 6.84 0.68
C GLY A 12 3.72 6.73 -0.78
N PHE A 13 2.57 7.30 -1.16
CA PHE A 13 2.06 7.28 -2.52
C PHE A 13 2.58 8.48 -3.34
N ARG A 14 3.08 8.22 -4.55
CA ARG A 14 3.59 9.25 -5.45
C ARG A 14 2.45 9.87 -6.27
N ILE A 15 2.22 11.16 -6.10
CA ILE A 15 1.19 11.91 -6.83
C ILE A 15 1.86 12.93 -7.74
N ARG A 16 1.59 12.84 -9.04
CA ARG A 16 2.02 13.85 -10.02
C ARG A 16 1.12 15.06 -9.91
N ARG A 17 1.73 16.25 -9.94
CA ARG A 17 1.00 17.52 -9.98
C ARG A 17 1.61 18.49 -10.98
N VAL A 18 0.76 19.36 -11.50
CA VAL A 18 1.17 20.51 -12.28
C VAL A 18 1.04 21.74 -11.39
N GLU A 19 2.12 22.51 -11.30
CA GLU A 19 2.15 23.77 -10.56
C GLU A 19 2.30 24.94 -11.53
N CYS A 20 1.38 25.89 -11.47
CA CYS A 20 1.45 27.12 -12.24
C CYS A 20 2.47 28.07 -11.59
N GLN A 21 3.52 28.45 -12.30
CA GLN A 21 4.55 29.36 -11.78
C GLN A 21 4.09 30.82 -11.68
N LYS A 22 2.93 31.16 -12.26
CA LYS A 22 2.39 32.52 -12.29
C LYS A 22 1.47 32.83 -11.11
N CYS A 23 0.62 31.87 -10.72
CA CYS A 23 -0.36 32.03 -9.64
C CYS A 23 -0.15 31.08 -8.46
N GLY A 24 0.74 30.08 -8.58
CA GLY A 24 0.98 29.09 -7.54
C GLY A 24 -0.11 28.01 -7.41
N GLU A 25 -1.10 27.99 -8.31
CA GLU A 25 -2.16 26.98 -8.32
C GLU A 25 -1.59 25.58 -8.62
N LYS A 26 -2.08 24.58 -7.89
CA LYS A 26 -1.60 23.20 -7.92
C LYS A 26 -2.74 22.28 -8.33
N ILE A 27 -2.56 21.57 -9.43
CA ILE A 27 -3.54 20.61 -9.94
C ILE A 27 -2.90 19.23 -9.86
N ASN A 28 -3.47 18.35 -9.04
CA ASN A 28 -3.05 16.96 -8.94
C ASN A 28 -3.59 16.16 -10.11
N HIS A 29 -2.83 15.17 -10.57
CA HIS A 29 -3.28 14.27 -11.63
C HIS A 29 -4.52 13.48 -11.14
N PRO A 30 -5.65 13.51 -11.88
CA PRO A 30 -6.89 12.90 -11.41
C PRO A 30 -6.80 11.38 -11.26
N GLY A 31 -6.01 10.70 -12.10
CA GLY A 31 -5.78 9.26 -11.97
C GLY A 31 -5.05 8.89 -10.67
N ASP A 32 -3.97 9.60 -10.36
CA ASP A 32 -3.14 9.35 -9.16
C ASP A 32 -3.94 9.64 -7.88
N MET A 33 -4.83 10.64 -7.92
CA MET A 33 -5.74 10.94 -6.81
C MET A 33 -6.78 9.83 -6.59
N SER A 34 -7.29 9.22 -7.67
CA SER A 34 -8.23 8.10 -7.58
C SER A 34 -7.57 6.87 -6.95
N GLU A 35 -6.38 6.52 -7.42
CA GLU A 35 -5.58 5.41 -6.87
C GLU A 35 -5.20 5.67 -5.41
N TYR A 36 -4.80 6.89 -5.08
CA TYR A 36 -4.51 7.29 -3.70
C TYR A 36 -5.73 7.13 -2.77
N ASN A 37 -6.93 7.48 -3.23
CA ASN A 37 -8.14 7.31 -2.43
C ASN A 37 -8.44 5.82 -2.18
N GLN A 38 -8.31 4.98 -3.21
CA GLN A 38 -8.46 3.52 -3.06
C GLN A 38 -7.41 2.96 -2.09
N PHE A 39 -6.18 3.46 -2.14
CA PHE A 39 -5.12 3.10 -1.19
C PHE A 39 -5.51 3.41 0.26
N VAL A 40 -6.04 4.61 0.51
CA VAL A 40 -6.46 5.04 1.85
C VAL A 40 -7.63 4.18 2.34
N GLU A 41 -8.58 3.84 1.47
CA GLU A 41 -9.71 2.98 1.82
C GLU A 41 -9.25 1.57 2.19
N LEU A 42 -8.38 0.96 1.38
CA LEU A 42 -7.83 -0.38 1.63
C LEU A 42 -7.01 -0.45 2.92
N LYS A 43 -6.16 0.56 3.16
CA LYS A 43 -5.32 0.62 4.37
C LYS A 43 -6.14 0.71 5.66
N ASN A 44 -7.31 1.34 5.62
CA ASN A 44 -8.19 1.49 6.79
C ASN A 44 -9.24 0.39 6.90
N LYS A 45 -9.33 -0.53 5.93
CA LYS A 45 -10.31 -1.59 5.90
C LYS A 45 -9.89 -2.73 6.82
N GLU A 46 -10.78 -3.13 7.72
CA GLU A 46 -10.58 -4.33 8.54
C GLU A 46 -10.99 -5.58 7.76
N PHE A 47 -10.06 -6.53 7.62
CA PHE A 47 -10.30 -7.81 6.96
C PHE A 47 -10.51 -8.91 8.00
N LYS A 48 -11.69 -9.54 7.98
CA LYS A 48 -11.97 -10.73 8.79
C LYS A 48 -11.57 -11.98 8.00
N VAL A 49 -10.49 -12.63 8.41
CA VAL A 49 -9.97 -13.85 7.78
C VAL A 49 -10.14 -15.05 8.71
N LYS A 50 -10.28 -16.25 8.12
CA LYS A 50 -10.37 -17.50 8.87
C LYS A 50 -8.99 -18.14 8.95
N LEU A 51 -8.64 -18.62 10.14
CA LEU A 51 -7.50 -19.52 10.33
C LEU A 51 -7.92 -20.94 9.95
N ARG A 52 -7.02 -21.68 9.30
CA ARG A 52 -7.20 -23.10 8.96
C ARG A 52 -6.03 -23.90 9.54
N LEU A 53 -6.33 -25.04 10.14
CA LEU A 53 -5.31 -26.00 10.55
C LEU A 53 -4.77 -26.75 9.32
N VAL A 54 -3.46 -26.77 9.13
CA VAL A 54 -2.74 -27.48 8.06
C VAL A 54 -1.57 -28.23 8.68
N GLY A 55 -1.70 -29.55 8.81
CA GLY A 55 -0.74 -30.35 9.58
C GLY A 55 -0.68 -29.89 11.04
N ASN A 56 0.53 -29.55 11.50
CA ASN A 56 0.78 -29.03 12.86
C ASN A 56 0.83 -27.49 12.93
N SER A 57 0.40 -26.79 11.87
CA SER A 57 0.48 -25.34 11.75
C SER A 57 -0.87 -24.71 11.41
N TYR A 58 -1.01 -23.41 11.66
CA TYR A 58 -2.15 -22.63 11.15
C TYR A 58 -1.77 -21.87 9.88
N ALA A 59 -2.67 -21.88 8.91
CA ALA A 59 -2.61 -21.04 7.71
C ALA A 59 -3.65 -19.93 7.80
N VAL A 60 -3.29 -18.74 7.34
CA VAL A 60 -4.18 -17.60 7.19
C VAL A 60 -4.46 -17.37 5.71
N SER A 61 -5.73 -17.24 5.33
CA SER A 61 -6.09 -16.87 3.96
C SER A 61 -6.02 -15.35 3.80
N ILE A 62 -5.07 -14.85 3.02
CA ILE A 62 -4.95 -13.42 2.71
C ILE A 62 -5.85 -13.10 1.52
N PRO A 63 -6.83 -12.17 1.65
CA PRO A 63 -7.67 -11.75 0.53
C PRO A 63 -6.84 -11.21 -0.63
N ARG A 64 -7.24 -11.56 -1.87
CA ARG A 64 -6.55 -11.14 -3.09
C ARG A 64 -6.44 -9.62 -3.24
N GLU A 65 -7.38 -8.88 -2.67
CA GLU A 65 -7.38 -7.41 -2.63
C GLU A 65 -6.13 -6.87 -1.94
N ILE A 66 -5.70 -7.47 -0.81
CA ILE A 66 -4.46 -7.10 -0.11
C ILE A 66 -3.24 -7.44 -0.97
N ILE A 67 -3.24 -8.63 -1.60
CA ILE A 67 -2.12 -9.06 -2.44
C ILE A 67 -1.94 -8.16 -3.66
N ASN A 68 -3.03 -7.79 -4.34
CA ASN A 68 -2.99 -6.88 -5.47
C ASN A 68 -2.47 -5.51 -5.05
N PHE A 69 -2.96 -4.99 -3.92
CA PHE A 69 -2.51 -3.72 -3.35
C PHE A 69 -1.00 -3.70 -3.08
N MET A 70 -0.46 -4.77 -2.49
CA MET A 70 0.98 -4.85 -2.18
C MET A 70 1.81 -4.89 -3.48
N ARG A 71 1.37 -5.64 -4.49
CA ARG A 71 2.02 -5.70 -5.81
C ARG A 71 1.97 -4.38 -6.59
N GLU A 72 0.95 -3.56 -6.39
CA GLU A 72 0.85 -2.24 -7.02
C GLU A 72 1.80 -1.21 -6.37
N GLN A 73 2.21 -1.44 -5.12
CA GLN A 73 3.12 -0.56 -4.37
C GLN A 73 4.58 -1.02 -4.43
N GLU A 74 4.84 -2.33 -4.49
CA GLU A 74 6.17 -2.91 -4.58
C GLU A 74 6.36 -3.55 -5.96
N GLU A 75 7.29 -3.02 -6.77
CA GLU A 75 7.65 -3.59 -8.08
C GLU A 75 8.24 -5.01 -7.97
N VAL A 76 8.69 -5.42 -6.77
CA VAL A 76 9.24 -6.75 -6.50
C VAL A 76 8.83 -7.18 -5.08
N MET A 77 7.62 -7.73 -4.93
CA MET A 77 7.35 -8.55 -3.74
C MET A 77 8.16 -9.84 -3.89
N ASN A 78 9.27 -9.98 -3.17
CA ASN A 78 9.84 -11.30 -2.92
C ASN A 78 8.84 -12.12 -2.09
N ASP A 79 8.73 -13.42 -2.37
CA ASP A 79 7.73 -14.32 -1.76
C ASP A 79 7.96 -14.58 -0.25
N MET A 80 8.96 -13.93 0.37
CA MET A 80 9.28 -14.14 1.77
C MET A 80 8.45 -13.29 2.71
N VAL A 81 8.02 -13.94 3.78
CA VAL A 81 7.11 -13.39 4.78
C VAL A 81 7.68 -13.66 6.16
N HIS A 82 7.92 -12.59 6.91
CA HIS A 82 8.33 -12.67 8.31
C HIS A 82 7.11 -12.56 9.21
N MET A 83 7.00 -13.46 10.19
CA MET A 83 5.91 -13.48 11.16
C MET A 83 6.46 -13.43 12.58
N CYS A 84 6.07 -12.40 13.34
CA CYS A 84 6.53 -12.18 14.71
C CYS A 84 5.37 -11.90 15.65
N PHE A 85 5.49 -12.31 16.92
CA PHE A 85 4.60 -11.82 17.98
C PHE A 85 4.98 -10.40 18.33
N ASP A 86 4.04 -9.47 18.15
CA ASP A 86 4.20 -8.07 18.57
C ASP A 86 3.74 -7.88 20.03
N SER A 87 2.65 -8.53 20.41
CA SER A 87 2.17 -8.57 21.80
C SER A 87 1.31 -9.81 22.05
N ALA A 88 0.84 -9.99 23.30
CA ALA A 88 0.09 -11.17 23.74
C ALA A 88 -1.14 -11.55 22.88
N LYS A 89 -1.66 -10.64 22.05
CA LYS A 89 -2.79 -10.88 21.15
C LYS A 89 -2.57 -10.39 19.72
N ARG A 90 -1.35 -10.00 19.36
CA ARG A 90 -1.05 -9.44 18.03
C ARG A 90 0.09 -10.20 17.38
N LEU A 91 -0.18 -10.67 16.17
CA LEU A 91 0.81 -11.21 15.26
C LEU A 91 1.05 -10.15 14.18
N ASN A 92 2.31 -9.85 13.92
CA ASN A 92 2.72 -8.97 12.84
C ASN A 92 3.26 -9.82 11.70
N ILE A 93 2.84 -9.49 10.48
CA ILE A 93 3.29 -10.12 9.25
C ILE A 93 3.94 -9.03 8.42
N THR A 94 5.22 -9.20 8.10
CA THR A 94 5.99 -8.26 7.30
C THR A 94 6.45 -8.95 6.03
N PHE A 95 6.17 -8.32 4.90
CA PHE A 95 6.61 -8.74 3.57
C PHE A 95 7.82 -7.88 3.22
N GLY A 96 8.89 -8.47 2.70
CA GLY A 96 10.13 -7.74 2.44
C GLY A 96 11.15 -8.53 1.62
N GLU A 97 12.18 -7.83 1.14
CA GLU A 97 13.33 -8.42 0.46
C GLU A 97 14.35 -8.98 1.47
N GLU A 98 15.05 -10.04 1.07
CA GLU A 98 16.18 -10.62 1.79
C GLU A 98 17.29 -9.56 1.97
N ASP A 99 17.87 -9.43 3.17
CA ASP A 99 19.05 -8.58 3.43
C ASP A 99 20.26 -9.00 2.56
#